data_AF-A0A842TUM2-F1
#
_entry.id   AF-A0A842TUM2-F1
#
_cell.length_a   1.000
_cell.length_b   1.000
_cell.length_c   1.000
_cell.angle_alpha   90.00
_cell.angle_beta   90.00
_cell.angle_gamma   90.00
#
_symmetry.space_group_name_H-M   'P 1'
#
loop_
_entity.id
_entity.type
_entity.pdbx_description
1 polymer ?
#
loop_
_entity_poly.entity_id
_entity_poly.type
_entity_poly.pdbx_seq_one_letter_code
_entity_poly.pdbx_strand_id
1 'polypeptide(L)'
;MQNFNFTYDKENDDLFLFNPKSGSKGSVELGNIVLDFDSKKELVGIQIMNASKLIKDITSENISTIKKLLNHLKKCKIDVKPNNNMLIIKIFLFSKVKEISPVISMPSITESSPALAAA
;
A
#
# COMPACT_ATOMS: atom_id res chain seq x y z
N MET A 1 4.66 7.13 -10.98
CA MET A 1 3.82 5.90 -11.02
C MET A 1 4.65 4.69 -11.42
N GLN A 2 4.76 3.70 -10.54
CA GLN A 2 5.43 2.42 -10.76
C GLN A 2 4.40 1.28 -10.80
N ASN A 3 4.67 0.22 -11.59
CA ASN A 3 3.81 -0.97 -11.59
C ASN A 3 4.20 -1.87 -10.41
N PHE A 4 3.21 -2.33 -9.65
CA PHE A 4 3.39 -3.29 -8.57
C PHE A 4 2.68 -4.59 -8.92
N ASN A 5 3.28 -5.71 -8.52
CA ASN A 5 2.58 -6.99 -8.45
C ASN A 5 1.67 -6.98 -7.24
N PHE A 6 0.70 -7.90 -7.23
CA PHE A 6 -0.24 -7.99 -6.13
C PHE A 6 -0.66 -9.43 -5.85
N THR A 7 -1.13 -9.67 -4.65
CA THR A 7 -1.85 -10.87 -4.24
C THR A 7 -2.95 -10.44 -3.29
N TYR A 8 -4.15 -10.99 -3.46
CA TYR A 8 -5.29 -10.70 -2.59
C TYR A 8 -5.81 -12.01 -2.01
N ASP A 9 -5.80 -12.09 -0.69
CA ASP A 9 -6.41 -13.17 0.07
C ASP A 9 -7.86 -12.81 0.38
N LYS A 10 -8.79 -13.55 -0.25
CA LYS A 10 -10.22 -13.32 -0.06
C LYS A 10 -10.72 -13.78 1.31
N GLU A 11 -10.11 -14.80 1.90
CA GLU A 11 -10.55 -15.39 3.17
C GLU A 11 -10.20 -14.45 4.32
N ASN A 12 -8.98 -13.90 4.29
CA ASN A 12 -8.49 -12.95 5.30
C ASN A 12 -8.80 -11.47 4.98
N ASP A 13 -9.25 -11.17 3.75
CA ASP A 13 -9.43 -9.79 3.24
C ASP A 13 -8.12 -8.98 3.26
N ASP A 14 -7.01 -9.63 2.88
CA ASP A 14 -5.68 -9.05 2.93
C ASP A 14 -5.15 -8.78 1.52
N LEU A 15 -4.70 -7.55 1.27
CA LEU A 15 -4.11 -7.14 0.00
C LEU A 15 -2.61 -6.90 0.18
N PHE A 16 -1.80 -7.65 -0.56
CA PHE A 16 -0.37 -7.46 -0.63
C PHE A 16 0.02 -6.89 -1.99
N LEU A 17 0.79 -5.81 -2.01
CA LEU A 17 1.30 -5.13 -3.20
C LEU A 17 2.83 -5.07 -3.08
N PHE A 18 3.56 -5.43 -4.11
CA PHE A 18 5.03 -5.45 -4.05
C PHE A 18 5.71 -5.13 -5.38
N ASN A 19 6.88 -4.51 -5.30
CA ASN A 19 7.77 -4.29 -6.42
C ASN A 19 8.56 -5.59 -6.68
N PRO A 20 8.41 -6.24 -7.85
CA PRO A 20 9.11 -7.51 -8.12
C PRO A 20 10.63 -7.36 -8.31
N LYS A 21 11.16 -6.13 -8.35
CA LYS A 21 12.58 -5.83 -8.64
C LYS A 21 13.40 -5.47 -7.40
N SER A 22 12.77 -5.25 -6.25
CA SER A 22 13.45 -4.82 -5.03
C SER A 22 12.87 -5.53 -3.81
N GLY A 23 13.68 -5.67 -2.76
CA GLY A 23 13.31 -6.37 -1.53
C GLY A 23 13.27 -5.43 -0.32
N SER A 24 12.48 -5.79 0.69
CA SER A 24 12.36 -5.03 1.93
C SER A 24 13.66 -5.08 2.76
N LYS A 25 14.00 -3.95 3.38
CA LYS A 25 15.08 -3.77 4.36
C LYS A 25 14.58 -3.21 5.70
N GLY A 26 13.37 -2.68 5.72
CA GLY A 26 12.72 -2.21 6.92
C GLY A 26 11.25 -1.92 6.63
N SER A 27 10.43 -2.00 7.66
CA SER A 27 8.98 -1.86 7.54
C SER A 27 8.47 -0.84 8.54
N VAL A 28 7.39 -0.16 8.17
CA VAL A 28 6.63 0.72 9.07
C VAL A 28 5.22 0.19 9.17
N GLU A 29 4.78 -0.10 10.39
CA GLU A 29 3.45 -0.60 10.70
C GLU A 29 2.58 0.53 11.24
N LEU A 30 1.42 0.73 10.62
CA LEU A 30 0.45 1.77 10.96
C LEU A 30 -0.95 1.18 10.95
N GLY A 31 -1.35 0.65 12.11
CA GLY A 31 -2.64 -0.03 12.27
C GLY A 31 -2.71 -1.25 11.36
N ASN A 32 -3.60 -1.21 10.36
CA ASN A 32 -3.81 -2.30 9.41
C ASN A 32 -2.96 -2.18 8.13
N ILE A 33 -1.98 -1.27 8.09
CA ILE A 33 -1.09 -1.08 6.95
C ILE A 33 0.33 -1.38 7.36
N VAL A 34 1.03 -2.19 6.56
CA VAL A 34 2.49 -2.36 6.64
C VAL A 34 3.10 -1.80 5.36
N LEU A 35 4.08 -0.91 5.49
CA LEU A 35 4.83 -0.37 4.37
C LEU A 35 6.27 -0.85 4.43
N ASP A 36 6.74 -1.47 3.35
CA ASP A 36 8.10 -1.96 3.23
C ASP A 36 8.95 -1.00 2.41
N PHE A 37 10.16 -0.73 2.90
CA PHE A 37 11.13 0.15 2.27
C PHE A 37 12.45 -0.60 2.02
N ASP A 38 13.13 -0.25 0.92
CA ASP A 38 14.47 -0.76 0.64
C ASP A 38 15.57 0.09 1.31
N SER A 39 16.84 -0.25 1.05
CA SER A 39 18.00 0.46 1.59
C SER A 39 18.11 1.92 1.11
N LYS A 40 17.41 2.30 0.03
CA LYS A 40 17.34 3.67 -0.49
C LYS A 40 16.12 4.43 0.04
N LYS A 41 15.38 3.84 0.98
CA LYS A 41 14.11 4.36 1.52
C LYS A 41 13.02 4.48 0.45
N GLU A 42 13.10 3.70 -0.63
CA GLU A 42 12.04 3.62 -1.63
C GLU A 42 10.98 2.62 -1.17
N LEU A 43 9.70 2.96 -1.38
CA LEU A 43 8.59 2.06 -1.06
C LEU A 43 8.61 0.88 -2.03
N VAL A 44 8.71 -0.34 -1.50
CA VAL A 44 8.80 -1.59 -2.28
C VAL A 44 7.68 -2.58 -1.96
N GLY A 45 6.97 -2.41 -0.86
CA GLY A 45 5.85 -3.26 -0.47
C GLY A 45 4.79 -2.52 0.32
N ILE A 46 3.55 -2.98 0.18
CA ILE A 46 2.39 -2.50 0.93
C ILE A 46 1.55 -3.72 1.28
N GLN A 47 1.34 -4.00 2.56
CA GLN A 47 0.32 -4.91 3.03
C GLN A 47 -0.84 -4.09 3.63
N ILE A 48 -2.06 -4.42 3.23
CA ILE A 48 -3.28 -3.84 3.78
C ILE A 48 -4.12 -4.97 4.35
N MET A 49 -4.21 -5.04 5.68
CA MET A 49 -5.08 -5.95 6.40
C MET A 49 -6.51 -5.40 6.44
N ASN A 50 -7.53 -6.27 6.37
CA ASN A 50 -8.92 -5.84 6.22
C ASN A 50 -9.09 -4.82 5.06
N ALA A 51 -8.44 -5.11 3.93
CA ALA A 51 -8.27 -4.22 2.79
C ALA A 51 -9.59 -3.62 2.32
N SER A 52 -10.66 -4.41 2.26
CA SER A 52 -11.95 -3.91 1.82
C SER A 52 -12.49 -2.81 2.75
N LYS A 53 -12.35 -2.98 4.06
CA LYS A 53 -12.78 -2.00 5.06
C LYS A 53 -11.92 -0.74 4.98
N LEU A 54 -10.60 -0.89 4.94
CA LEU A 54 -9.70 0.26 4.88
C LEU A 54 -9.95 1.11 3.63
N ILE A 55 -10.08 0.45 2.47
CA ILE A 55 -10.39 1.14 1.20
C ILE A 55 -11.75 1.84 1.28
N LYS A 56 -12.76 1.23 1.89
CA LYS A 56 -14.09 1.85 2.11
C LYS A 56 -14.01 3.07 3.03
N ASP A 57 -13.11 3.07 4.00
CA ASP A 57 -12.98 4.18 4.94
C ASP A 57 -12.24 5.37 4.30
N ILE A 58 -11.34 5.12 3.33
CA ILE A 58 -10.57 6.16 2.62
C ILE A 58 -11.11 6.51 1.22
N THR A 59 -12.15 5.82 0.76
CA THR A 59 -12.85 6.09 -0.51
C THR A 59 -14.35 6.11 -0.28
N SER A 60 -15.12 6.90 -1.03
CA SER A 60 -16.59 6.92 -0.89
C SER A 60 -17.31 5.70 -1.51
N GLU A 61 -16.63 4.55 -1.59
CA GLU A 61 -17.10 3.34 -2.27
C GLU A 61 -17.79 2.36 -1.31
N ASN A 62 -18.72 1.56 -1.84
CA ASN A 62 -19.38 0.51 -1.07
C ASN A 62 -18.45 -0.71 -0.88
N ILE A 63 -18.51 -1.33 0.30
CA ILE A 63 -17.74 -2.53 0.65
C ILE A 63 -17.88 -3.69 -0.36
N SER A 64 -19.10 -3.90 -0.89
CA SER A 64 -19.38 -4.97 -1.87
C SER A 64 -18.70 -4.70 -3.21
N THR A 65 -18.71 -3.44 -3.66
CA THR A 65 -17.98 -2.99 -4.86
C THR A 65 -16.48 -3.18 -4.70
N ILE A 66 -15.93 -2.80 -3.54
CA ILE A 66 -14.50 -2.95 -3.25
C ILE A 66 -14.10 -4.43 -3.25
N LYS A 67 -14.83 -5.29 -2.52
CA LYS A 67 -14.54 -6.73 -2.52
C LYS A 67 -14.63 -7.33 -3.92
N LYS A 68 -15.61 -6.92 -4.74
CA LYS A 68 -15.71 -7.36 -6.14
C LYS A 68 -14.51 -6.90 -6.96
N LEU A 69 -14.05 -5.66 -6.76
CA LEU A 69 -12.87 -5.12 -7.42
C LEU A 69 -11.60 -5.87 -7.04
N LEU A 70 -11.36 -6.11 -5.75
CA LEU A 70 -10.17 -6.83 -5.25
C LEU A 70 -10.10 -8.26 -5.79
N ASN A 71 -11.23 -8.97 -5.81
CA ASN A 71 -11.32 -10.33 -6.38
C ASN A 71 -11.03 -10.38 -7.89
N HIS A 72 -11.23 -9.28 -8.62
CA HIS A 72 -11.01 -9.20 -10.08
C HIS A 72 -9.92 -8.20 -10.44
N LEU A 73 -9.00 -7.94 -9.50
CA LEU A 73 -7.89 -7.02 -9.71
C LEU A 73 -7.02 -7.53 -10.86
N LYS A 74 -6.63 -6.63 -11.75
CA LYS A 74 -5.81 -6.96 -12.94
C LYS A 74 -4.48 -6.23 -12.94
N LYS A 75 -4.45 -5.05 -12.35
CA LYS A 75 -3.25 -4.23 -12.31
C LYS A 75 -3.26 -3.38 -11.05
N CYS A 76 -2.06 -3.17 -10.52
CA CYS A 76 -1.79 -2.19 -9.48
C CYS A 76 -0.70 -1.23 -9.96
N LYS A 77 -0.88 0.06 -9.68
CA LYS A 77 0.18 1.07 -9.81
C LYS A 77 0.26 1.89 -8.55
N ILE A 78 1.47 2.27 -8.17
CA ILE A 78 1.70 3.13 -7.00
C ILE A 78 2.35 4.44 -7.46
N ASP A 79 1.86 5.56 -6.95
CA ASP A 79 2.53 6.86 -7.07
C ASP A 79 2.91 7.35 -5.68
N VAL A 80 4.21 7.44 -5.43
CA VAL A 80 4.75 7.94 -4.18
C VAL A 80 5.32 9.31 -4.43
N LYS A 81 4.88 10.31 -3.66
CA LYS A 81 5.38 11.67 -3.76
C LYS A 81 5.66 12.22 -2.37
N PRO A 82 6.90 12.67 -2.09
CA PRO A 82 7.15 13.51 -0.93
C PRO A 82 6.49 14.87 -1.13
N ASN A 83 5.91 15.41 -0.08
CA ASN A 83 5.35 16.76 -0.02
C ASN A 83 5.66 17.34 1.36
N ASN A 84 6.68 18.21 1.45
CA ASN A 84 7.24 18.69 2.71
C ASN A 84 7.62 17.52 3.64
N ASN A 85 7.08 17.50 4.85
CA ASN A 85 7.29 16.47 5.86
C ASN A 85 6.37 15.25 5.70
N MET A 86 5.60 15.17 4.62
CA MET A 86 4.64 14.09 4.36
C MET A 86 5.06 13.25 3.15
N LEU A 87 4.86 11.95 3.25
CA LEU A 87 4.86 11.00 2.15
C LEU A 87 3.41 10.73 1.72
N ILE A 88 3.09 11.06 0.47
CA ILE A 88 1.78 10.79 -0.12
C ILE A 88 1.91 9.56 -1.01
N ILE A 89 1.11 8.53 -0.71
CA ILE A 89 1.07 7.26 -1.43
C ILE A 89 -0.31 7.15 -2.08
N LYS A 90 -0.36 7.24 -3.40
CA LYS A 90 -1.57 6.97 -4.18
C LYS A 90 -1.49 5.56 -4.74
N ILE A 91 -2.45 4.73 -4.38
CA ILE A 91 -2.56 3.34 -4.80
C ILE A 91 -3.64 3.28 -5.87
N PHE A 92 -3.31 2.85 -7.08
CA PHE A 92 -4.26 2.72 -8.18
C PHE A 92 -4.56 1.24 -8.40
N LEU A 93 -5.81 0.85 -8.15
CA LEU A 93 -6.29 -0.52 -8.27
C LEU A 93 -7.24 -0.62 -9.46
N PHE A 94 -6.85 -1.40 -10.47
CA PHE A 94 -7.59 -1.52 -11.72
C PHE A 94 -8.20 -2.92 -11.85
N SER A 95 -9.52 -2.99 -11.98
CA SER A 95 -10.25 -4.18 -12.41
C SER A 95 -10.92 -3.93 -13.77
N LYS A 96 -11.52 -4.97 -14.37
CA LYS A 96 -12.34 -4.80 -15.59
C LYS A 96 -13.59 -3.95 -15.35
N VAL A 97 -14.07 -3.90 -14.11
CA VAL A 97 -15.35 -3.27 -13.76
C VAL A 97 -15.16 -1.82 -13.37
N LYS A 98 -14.07 -1.54 -12.65
CA LYS A 98 -13.85 -0.24 -12.01
C LYS A 98 -12.38 -0.04 -11.66
N GLU A 99 -11.99 1.22 -11.60
CA GLU A 99 -10.74 1.71 -11.03
C GLU A 99 -11.04 2.47 -9.72
N ILE A 100 -10.22 2.23 -8.71
CA ILE A 100 -10.23 3.02 -7.46
C ILE A 100 -8.81 3.47 -7.13
N SER A 101 -8.70 4.64 -6.51
CA SER A 101 -7.41 5.26 -6.20
C SER A 101 -7.29 5.69 -4.72
N PRO A 102 -7.27 4.74 -3.76
CA PRO A 102 -7.05 5.07 -2.36
C PRO A 102 -5.74 5.86 -2.15
N VAL A 103 -5.80 6.87 -1.28
CA VAL A 103 -4.67 7.73 -0.95
C VAL A 103 -4.37 7.61 0.53
N ILE A 104 -3.11 7.33 0.85
CA ILE A 104 -2.59 7.29 2.21
C ILE A 104 -1.55 8.39 2.33
N SER A 105 -1.55 9.11 3.43
CA SER A 105 -0.52 10.09 3.77
C SER A 105 0.05 9.78 5.15
N MET A 106 1.36 9.97 5.29
CA MET A 106 2.05 9.80 6.57
C MET A 106 3.28 10.69 6.63
N PRO A 107 3.85 10.92 7.82
CA PRO A 107 5.13 11.60 7.93
C PRO A 107 6.23 10.90 7.13
N SER A 108 7.09 11.66 6.47
CA SER A 108 8.25 11.14 5.75
C SER A 108 9.27 10.53 6.73
N ILE A 109 9.83 9.37 6.37
CA ILE A 109 10.88 8.71 7.16
C ILE A 109 12.22 9.40 6.87
N THR A 110 12.61 10.35 7.72
CA THR A 110 13.87 11.09 7.56
C THR A 110 15.04 10.37 8.21
N GLU A 111 14.81 9.66 9.31
CA GLU A 111 15.84 9.04 10.13
C GLU A 111 15.55 7.56 10.39
N SER A 112 16.60 6.80 10.72
CA SER A 112 16.46 5.40 11.13
C SER A 112 15.79 5.33 12.50
N SER A 113 15.06 4.24 12.77
CA SER A 113 14.51 4.00 14.09
C SER A 113 15.63 3.97 15.14
N PRO A 114 15.50 4.70 16.27
CA PRO A 114 16.45 4.62 17.37
C PRO A 114 16.63 3.19 17.91
N ALA A 115 15.61 2.34 17.77
CA ALA A 115 15.68 0.93 18.17
C ALA A 115 16.69 0.12 17.34
N LEU A 116 17.04 0.59 16.14
CA LEU A 116 18.07 -0.02 15.29
C LEU A 116 19.48 0.53 15.58
N ALA A 117 19.62 1.60 16.37
CA ALA A 117 20.91 2.19 16.68
C ALA A 117 21.70 1.41 17.75
N ALA A 118 21.03 0.51 18.47
CA ALA A 118 21.62 -0.32 19.53
C ALA A 118 21.93 -1.77 19.09
N ALA A 119 21.74 -2.08 17.79
CA ALA A 119 21.96 -3.40 17.21
C ALA A 119 23.33 -3.52 16.53
#